data_AF-M2YGC7-F1
#
_entry.id   AF-M2YGC7-F1
#
_cell.length_a   1.000
_cell.length_b   1.000
_cell.length_c   1.000
_cell.angle_alpha   90.00
_cell.angle_beta   90.00
_cell.angle_gamma   90.00
#
_symmetry.space_group_name_H-M   'P 1'
#
loop_
_entity.id
_entity.type
_entity.pdbx_description
1 polymer ?
#
loop_
_entity_poly.entity_id
_entity_poly.type
_entity_poly.pdbx_seq_one_letter_code
_entity_poly.pdbx_strand_id
1 'polypeptide(L)'
;MLRAWPVWGALGLLIIGTVGTISHNSDPSCSDHGGAIPREWADDVAHAAEVSALPPELVAAQLDVESRWDPEAESPVGAQGLAQFMPETWELYGEGEATDPEASIRAQGYYLRDLREMVAELDPADEQEETDLVLAAYNAGPTVVLEEGGIPEYQETQNYVDQITELSETRYAGVCSEES
;
A
#
# COMPACT_ATOMS: atom_id res chain seq x y z
N MET A 1 -22.86 13.55 5.75
CA MET A 1 -22.63 14.46 4.61
C MET A 1 -21.59 13.76 3.75
N LEU A 2 -22.00 13.11 2.66
CA LEU A 2 -21.07 12.40 1.78
C LEU A 2 -20.22 13.46 1.06
N ARG A 3 -18.94 13.53 1.38
CA ARG A 3 -17.98 14.36 0.67
C ARG A 3 -17.67 13.64 -0.64
N ALA A 4 -17.92 14.29 -1.77
CA ALA A 4 -17.56 13.74 -3.08
C ALA A 4 -16.04 13.82 -3.23
N TRP A 5 -15.39 12.68 -3.38
CA TRP A 5 -13.96 12.60 -3.70
C TRP A 5 -13.79 12.65 -5.22
N PRO A 6 -12.77 13.34 -5.73
CA PRO A 6 -12.50 13.34 -7.17
C PRO A 6 -12.00 11.96 -7.61
N VAL A 7 -12.54 11.45 -8.70
CA VAL A 7 -12.15 10.19 -9.35
C VAL A 7 -10.85 10.41 -10.11
N TRP A 8 -9.75 9.79 -9.67
CA TRP A 8 -8.49 9.76 -10.40
C TRP A 8 -7.92 8.34 -10.36
N GLY A 9 -7.84 7.69 -11.52
CA GLY A 9 -7.09 6.44 -11.67
C GLY A 9 -5.60 6.74 -11.61
N ALA A 10 -4.91 6.21 -10.60
CA ALA A 10 -3.47 6.31 -10.45
C ALA A 10 -2.80 5.39 -11.48
N LEU A 11 -2.02 6.00 -12.39
CA LEU A 11 -1.27 5.30 -13.42
C LEU A 11 0.07 4.82 -12.83
N GLY A 12 0.12 3.58 -12.36
CA GLY A 12 1.29 2.87 -11.85
C GLY A 12 2.16 2.38 -13.01
N LEU A 13 3.24 3.10 -13.30
CA LEU A 13 4.21 2.72 -14.34
C LEU A 13 5.07 1.53 -13.87
N LEU A 14 4.71 0.33 -14.33
CA LEU A 14 5.52 -0.88 -14.26
C LEU A 14 6.89 -0.69 -14.91
N ILE A 15 7.95 -0.52 -14.12
CA ILE A 15 9.27 -1.00 -14.51
C ILE A 15 9.38 -2.43 -13.99
N ILE A 16 9.83 -3.38 -14.82
CA ILE A 16 10.13 -4.76 -14.40
C ILE A 16 11.66 -4.84 -14.26
N GLY A 17 12.15 -5.05 -13.05
CA GLY A 17 13.56 -5.30 -12.76
C GLY A 17 13.76 -6.78 -12.45
N THR A 18 14.70 -7.44 -13.13
CA THR A 18 15.01 -8.86 -12.95
C THR A 18 15.55 -9.16 -11.54
N VAL A 19 14.92 -10.11 -10.83
CA VAL A 19 15.40 -10.64 -9.54
C VAL A 19 16.61 -11.55 -9.76
N GLY A 20 17.72 -11.23 -9.09
CA GLY A 20 18.87 -12.13 -8.95
C GLY A 20 18.69 -13.03 -7.72
N THR A 21 18.83 -14.34 -7.89
CA THR A 21 18.70 -15.31 -6.79
C THR A 21 19.97 -15.34 -5.94
N ILE A 22 19.86 -15.06 -4.65
CA ILE A 22 20.88 -15.44 -3.66
C ILE A 22 20.19 -16.34 -2.63
N SER A 23 20.65 -17.60 -2.56
CA SER A 23 20.24 -18.58 -1.56
C SER A 23 21.14 -18.42 -0.32
N HIS A 24 20.54 -18.19 0.85
CA HIS A 24 21.15 -18.46 2.15
C HIS A 24 20.08 -19.05 3.08
N ASN A 25 20.42 -20.19 3.68
CA ASN A 25 19.58 -20.95 4.62
C ASN A 25 19.88 -20.44 6.03
N SER A 26 18.86 -19.93 6.75
CA SER A 26 18.94 -19.60 8.19
C SER A 26 17.58 -19.86 8.86
N ASP A 27 17.64 -20.26 10.14
CA ASP A 27 16.58 -20.81 11.01
C ASP A 27 15.26 -20.00 11.13
N PRO A 28 14.10 -20.65 11.46
CA PRO A 28 12.76 -20.03 11.47
C PRO A 28 12.41 -19.30 12.79
N SER A 29 13.37 -18.60 13.38
CA SER A 29 13.11 -17.68 14.50
C SER A 29 12.96 -16.28 13.91
N CYS A 30 11.83 -15.60 14.12
CA CYS A 30 11.49 -14.28 13.57
C CYS A 30 12.73 -13.42 13.33
N SER A 31 13.01 -13.21 12.04
CA SER A 31 14.19 -12.50 11.58
C SER A 31 13.96 -11.02 11.79
N ASP A 32 14.85 -10.36 12.55
CA ASP A 32 15.19 -8.93 12.46
C ASP A 32 14.81 -8.36 11.08
N HIS A 33 13.63 -7.72 10.96
CA HIS A 33 12.92 -7.32 9.71
C HIS A 33 13.63 -7.79 8.43
N GLY A 34 13.53 -9.09 8.15
CA GLY A 34 14.43 -9.82 7.27
C GLY A 34 14.58 -9.23 5.87
N GLY A 35 15.48 -8.27 5.70
CA GLY A 35 16.09 -7.80 4.44
C GLY A 35 15.17 -7.19 3.37
N ALA A 36 13.84 -7.35 3.46
CA ALA A 36 12.91 -6.87 2.45
C ALA A 36 12.40 -5.45 2.73
N ILE A 37 12.09 -5.13 3.99
CA ILE A 37 11.73 -3.78 4.44
C ILE A 37 13.02 -3.03 4.82
N PRO A 38 13.29 -1.83 4.28
CA PRO A 38 14.41 -1.00 4.72
C PRO A 38 14.34 -0.73 6.23
N ARG A 39 15.43 -1.01 6.96
CA ARG A 39 15.45 -0.95 8.43
C ARG A 39 15.11 0.42 8.98
N GLU A 40 15.51 1.47 8.27
CA GLU A 40 15.23 2.86 8.61
C GLU A 40 13.74 3.22 8.63
N TRP A 41 12.88 2.41 7.99
CA TRP A 41 11.43 2.66 7.87
C TRP A 41 10.59 1.55 8.49
N ALA A 42 11.21 0.54 9.10
CA ALA A 42 10.50 -0.62 9.65
C ALA A 42 9.49 -0.23 10.74
N ASP A 43 9.85 0.71 11.62
CA ASP A 43 8.96 1.20 12.67
C ASP A 43 7.77 1.99 12.09
N ASP A 44 7.99 2.79 11.04
CA ASP A 44 6.92 3.54 10.38
C ASP A 44 5.96 2.61 9.62
N VAL A 45 6.47 1.56 8.97
CA VAL A 45 5.65 0.53 8.32
C VAL A 45 4.83 -0.22 9.37
N ALA A 46 5.43 -0.59 10.50
CA ALA A 46 4.71 -1.23 11.61
C ALA A 46 3.60 -0.33 12.16
N HIS A 47 3.87 0.97 12.30
CA HIS A 47 2.86 1.94 12.71
C HIS A 47 1.73 2.09 11.70
N ALA A 48 2.05 2.19 10.40
CA ALA A 48 1.05 2.28 9.34
C ALA A 48 0.16 1.03 9.28
N ALA A 49 0.76 -0.15 9.47
CA ALA A 49 0.05 -1.42 9.59
C ALA A 49 -0.91 -1.44 10.80
N GLU A 50 -0.45 -1.02 11.98
CA GLU A 50 -1.28 -0.92 13.18
C GLU A 50 -2.48 0.04 12.96
N VAL A 51 -2.23 1.22 12.40
CA VAL A 51 -3.26 2.24 12.18
C VAL A 51 -4.32 1.79 11.17
N SER A 52 -3.90 1.10 10.10
CA SER A 52 -4.79 0.61 9.05
C SER A 52 -5.44 -0.74 9.37
N ALA A 53 -4.96 -1.41 10.42
CA ALA A 53 -5.27 -2.81 10.73
C ALA A 53 -5.00 -3.77 9.57
N LEU A 54 -4.03 -3.44 8.70
CA LEU A 54 -3.55 -4.30 7.62
C LEU A 54 -2.19 -4.91 7.99
N PRO A 55 -1.83 -6.09 7.44
CA PRO A 55 -0.53 -6.70 7.72
C PRO A 55 0.64 -5.80 7.29
N PRO A 56 1.73 -5.73 8.07
CA PRO A 56 2.92 -4.95 7.70
C PRO A 56 3.56 -5.44 6.39
N GLU A 57 3.44 -6.73 6.08
CA GLU A 57 3.87 -7.29 4.79
C GLU A 57 3.12 -6.69 3.61
N LEU A 58 1.82 -6.43 3.78
CA LEU A 58 0.99 -5.83 2.74
C LEU A 58 1.33 -4.36 2.52
N VAL A 59 1.49 -3.60 3.60
CA VAL A 59 1.90 -2.18 3.55
C VAL A 59 3.28 -2.05 2.88
N ALA A 60 4.22 -2.91 3.25
CA ALA A 60 5.55 -2.97 2.65
C ALA A 60 5.51 -3.36 1.16
N ALA A 61 4.70 -4.36 0.80
CA ALA A 61 4.52 -4.76 -0.59
C ALA A 61 3.94 -3.62 -1.43
N GLN A 62 2.96 -2.89 -0.90
CA GLN A 62 2.40 -1.72 -1.56
C GLN A 62 3.45 -0.62 -1.78
N LEU A 63 4.27 -0.30 -0.77
CA LEU A 63 5.36 0.68 -0.91
C LEU A 63 6.41 0.27 -1.97
N ASP A 64 6.71 -1.03 -2.10
CA ASP A 64 7.57 -1.57 -3.16
C ASP A 64 6.94 -1.41 -4.55
N VAL A 65 5.64 -1.65 -4.67
CA VAL A 65 4.90 -1.47 -5.93
C VAL A 65 4.81 0.01 -6.32
N GLU A 66 4.57 0.90 -5.37
CA GLU A 66 4.40 2.33 -5.61
C GLU A 66 5.70 3.00 -6.06
N SER A 67 6.79 2.80 -5.31
CA SER A 67 8.02 3.56 -5.52
C SER A 67 9.27 2.70 -5.61
N ARG A 68 9.17 1.38 -5.35
CA ARG A 68 10.32 0.50 -5.11
C ARG A 68 11.23 1.05 -4.03
N TRP A 69 10.64 1.62 -3.00
CA TRP A 69 11.35 2.23 -1.87
C TRP A 69 12.18 3.47 -2.26
N ASP A 70 11.80 4.19 -3.32
CA ASP A 70 12.43 5.46 -3.74
C ASP A 70 11.65 6.68 -3.16
N PRO A 71 12.19 7.40 -2.16
CA PRO A 71 11.48 8.51 -1.53
C PRO A 71 11.42 9.76 -2.42
N GLU A 72 12.22 9.83 -3.47
CA GLU A 72 12.20 10.93 -4.45
C GLU A 72 11.33 10.58 -5.68
N ALA A 73 10.62 9.45 -5.67
CA ALA A 73 9.78 9.03 -6.78
C ALA A 73 8.69 10.05 -7.10
N GLU A 74 8.59 10.43 -8.37
CA GLU A 74 7.53 11.29 -8.89
C GLU A 74 6.98 10.71 -10.20
N SER A 75 5.67 10.47 -10.25
CA SER A 75 5.01 9.94 -11.44
C SER A 75 4.74 11.05 -12.47
N PRO A 76 4.49 10.70 -13.76
CA PRO A 76 4.11 11.69 -14.77
C PRO A 76 2.82 12.45 -14.48
N VAL A 77 1.98 11.93 -13.58
CA VAL A 77 0.72 12.56 -13.17
C VAL A 77 0.85 13.31 -11.84
N GLY A 78 2.03 13.34 -11.24
CA GLY A 78 2.34 14.13 -10.04
C GLY A 78 2.18 13.40 -8.72
N ALA A 79 2.10 12.06 -8.73
CA ALA A 79 2.15 11.25 -7.52
C ALA A 79 3.58 11.28 -6.94
N GLN A 80 3.73 11.44 -5.62
CA GLN A 80 5.03 11.72 -5.00
C GLN A 80 5.35 10.82 -3.80
N GLY A 81 6.64 10.57 -3.60
CA GLY A 81 7.17 9.91 -2.41
C GLY A 81 7.00 8.39 -2.41
N LEU A 82 7.30 7.80 -1.25
CA LEU A 82 7.30 6.35 -1.08
C LEU A 82 5.95 5.70 -1.38
N ALA A 83 4.87 6.38 -0.97
CA ALA A 83 3.50 5.92 -1.13
C ALA A 83 2.79 6.53 -2.35
N GLN A 84 3.51 7.27 -3.21
CA GLN A 84 2.96 7.86 -4.44
C GLN A 84 1.65 8.64 -4.21
N PHE A 85 1.64 9.52 -3.22
CA PHE A 85 0.48 10.36 -2.96
C PHE A 85 0.26 11.37 -4.07
N MET A 86 -0.96 11.44 -4.59
CA MET A 86 -1.42 12.57 -5.39
C MET A 86 -1.51 13.84 -4.51
N PRO A 87 -1.24 15.05 -5.05
CA PRO A 87 -1.22 16.28 -4.24
C PRO A 87 -2.51 16.53 -3.47
N GLU A 88 -3.67 16.28 -4.07
CA GLU A 88 -4.98 16.47 -3.42
C GLU A 88 -5.19 15.51 -2.25
N THR A 89 -4.70 14.28 -2.35
CA THR A 89 -4.75 13.30 -1.26
C THR A 89 -3.73 13.66 -0.17
N TRP A 90 -2.54 14.15 -0.57
CA TRP A 90 -1.51 14.62 0.36
C TRP A 90 -2.02 15.76 1.25
N GLU A 91 -2.82 16.69 0.71
CA GLU A 91 -3.44 17.77 1.50
C GLU A 91 -4.33 17.27 2.66
N LEU A 92 -4.84 16.03 2.57
CA LEU A 92 -5.73 15.44 3.57
C LEU A 92 -4.99 14.62 4.62
N TYR A 93 -3.91 13.92 4.23
CA TYR A 93 -3.24 12.91 5.06
C TYR A 93 -1.80 13.26 5.41
N GLY A 94 -1.15 14.07 4.59
CA GLY A 94 0.26 14.39 4.71
C GLY A 94 0.53 15.56 5.66
N GLU A 95 1.75 15.56 6.20
CA GLU A 95 2.33 16.69 6.89
C GLU A 95 3.71 16.99 6.27
N GLY A 96 3.96 18.24 5.88
CA GLY A 96 5.21 18.58 5.20
C GLY A 96 5.25 18.11 3.74
N GLU A 97 6.37 17.51 3.33
CA GLU A 97 6.64 17.11 1.94
C GLU A 97 6.35 15.62 1.74
N ALA A 98 5.69 15.25 0.63
CA ALA A 98 5.38 13.86 0.31
C ALA A 98 6.63 12.98 0.11
N THR A 99 7.76 13.61 -0.24
CA THR A 99 9.06 12.94 -0.39
C THR A 99 9.77 12.71 0.95
N ASP A 100 9.23 13.17 2.07
CA ASP A 100 9.71 12.79 3.40
C ASP A 100 9.24 11.34 3.70
N PRO A 101 10.17 10.38 3.88
CA PRO A 101 9.81 8.97 4.01
C PRO A 101 8.85 8.67 5.18
N GLU A 102 9.14 9.25 6.35
CA GLU A 102 8.35 9.04 7.58
C GLU A 102 6.94 9.60 7.39
N ALA A 103 6.84 10.84 6.91
CA ALA A 103 5.54 11.47 6.64
C ALA A 103 4.74 10.69 5.60
N SER A 104 5.39 10.21 4.53
CA SER A 104 4.75 9.43 3.47
C SER A 104 4.16 8.12 4.01
N ILE A 105 4.92 7.35 4.79
CA ILE A 105 4.45 6.05 5.29
C ILE A 105 3.34 6.24 6.33
N ARG A 106 3.48 7.23 7.22
CA ARG A 106 2.43 7.55 8.20
C ARG A 106 1.13 7.98 7.55
N ALA A 107 1.20 8.85 6.55
CA ALA A 107 0.03 9.26 5.77
C ALA A 107 -0.63 8.06 5.09
N GLN A 108 0.15 7.10 4.57
CA GLN A 108 -0.37 5.87 3.97
C GLN A 108 -1.19 5.05 4.97
N GLY A 109 -0.70 4.88 6.20
CA GLY A 109 -1.45 4.17 7.25
C GLY A 109 -2.82 4.78 7.53
N TYR A 110 -2.89 6.11 7.67
CA TYR A 110 -4.17 6.81 7.87
C TYR A 110 -5.09 6.75 6.66
N TYR A 111 -4.53 6.85 5.45
CA TYR A 111 -5.33 6.75 4.24
C TYR A 111 -5.91 5.34 4.05
N LEU A 112 -5.11 4.30 4.26
CA LEU A 112 -5.55 2.90 4.22
C LEU A 112 -6.65 2.61 5.25
N ARG A 113 -6.55 3.16 6.47
CA ARG A 113 -7.63 3.09 7.47
C ARG A 113 -8.94 3.65 6.91
N ASP A 114 -8.91 4.86 6.37
CA ASP A 114 -10.11 5.52 5.85
C ASP A 114 -10.69 4.79 4.63
N LEU A 115 -9.84 4.24 3.75
CA LEU A 115 -10.27 3.40 2.64
C LEU A 115 -10.95 2.13 3.13
N ARG A 116 -10.41 1.49 4.17
CA ARG A 116 -11.03 0.32 4.81
C ARG A 116 -12.42 0.64 5.35
N GLU A 117 -12.55 1.75 6.08
CA GLU A 117 -13.85 2.22 6.58
C GLU A 117 -14.85 2.48 5.44
N MET A 118 -14.41 3.01 4.30
CA MET A 118 -15.26 3.23 3.14
C MET A 118 -15.71 1.92 2.48
N VAL A 119 -14.78 1.01 2.18
CA VAL A 119 -15.12 -0.22 1.45
C VAL A 119 -15.91 -1.22 2.30
N ALA A 120 -15.89 -1.09 3.63
CA ALA A 120 -16.77 -1.83 4.52
C ALA A 120 -18.28 -1.60 4.21
N GLU A 121 -18.64 -0.48 3.55
CA GLU A 121 -20.01 -0.25 3.05
C GLU A 121 -20.46 -1.27 1.99
N LEU A 122 -19.51 -1.96 1.36
CA LEU A 122 -19.75 -2.99 0.35
C LEU A 122 -20.01 -4.39 0.94
N ASP A 123 -19.94 -4.54 2.27
CA ASP A 123 -20.17 -5.80 3.00
C ASP A 123 -19.29 -6.96 2.47
N PRO A 124 -17.95 -6.80 2.49
CA PRO A 124 -17.04 -7.84 2.01
C PRO A 124 -17.26 -9.16 2.77
N ALA A 125 -17.19 -10.28 2.05
CA ALA A 125 -17.48 -11.61 2.58
C ALA A 125 -16.42 -12.09 3.59
N ASP A 126 -15.18 -11.62 3.46
CA ASP A 126 -14.06 -11.94 4.34
C ASP A 126 -12.98 -10.83 4.32
N GLU A 127 -11.96 -11.00 5.16
CA GLU A 127 -10.84 -10.05 5.29
C GLU A 127 -10.00 -9.93 4.02
N GLN A 128 -9.97 -10.98 3.18
CA GLN A 128 -9.23 -10.93 1.91
C GLN A 128 -9.96 -10.03 0.92
N GLU A 129 -11.27 -10.20 0.76
CA GLU A 129 -12.06 -9.34 -0.12
C GLU A 129 -12.03 -7.88 0.36
N GLU A 130 -12.10 -7.63 1.68
CA GLU A 130 -11.93 -6.27 2.22
C GLU A 130 -10.57 -5.68 1.84
N THR A 131 -9.50 -6.47 1.98
CA THR A 131 -8.13 -6.05 1.63
C THR A 131 -8.00 -5.73 0.14
N ASP A 132 -8.53 -6.59 -0.73
CA ASP A 132 -8.50 -6.38 -2.18
C ASP A 132 -9.27 -5.11 -2.59
N LEU A 133 -10.40 -4.83 -1.93
CA LEU A 133 -11.17 -3.60 -2.14
C LEU A 133 -10.41 -2.36 -1.66
N VAL A 134 -9.69 -2.43 -0.54
CA VAL A 134 -8.84 -1.33 -0.06
C VAL A 134 -7.74 -1.01 -1.06
N LEU A 135 -7.02 -2.01 -1.55
CA LEU A 135 -5.97 -1.84 -2.55
C LEU A 135 -6.53 -1.28 -3.87
N ALA A 136 -7.68 -1.79 -4.31
CA ALA A 136 -8.37 -1.27 -5.48
C ALA A 136 -8.79 0.19 -5.29
N ALA A 137 -9.28 0.56 -4.10
CA ALA A 137 -9.70 1.92 -3.79
C ALA A 137 -8.52 2.89 -3.69
N TYR A 138 -7.35 2.42 -3.26
CA TYR A 138 -6.11 3.19 -3.27
C TYR A 138 -5.69 3.55 -4.70
N ASN A 139 -5.72 2.57 -5.61
CA ASN A 139 -5.26 2.74 -6.99
C ASN A 139 -6.29 3.42 -7.91
N ALA A 140 -7.55 2.96 -7.91
CA ALA A 140 -8.60 3.47 -8.80
C ALA A 140 -9.37 4.67 -8.23
N GLY A 141 -9.19 4.93 -6.93
CA GLY A 141 -9.96 5.91 -6.17
C GLY A 141 -11.20 5.28 -5.50
N PRO A 142 -11.51 5.66 -4.25
CA PRO A 142 -12.60 5.04 -3.48
C PRO A 142 -13.98 5.26 -4.11
N THR A 143 -14.21 6.40 -4.75
CA THR A 143 -15.50 6.67 -5.42
C THR A 143 -15.78 5.66 -6.53
N VAL A 144 -14.78 5.26 -7.32
CA VAL A 144 -14.97 4.28 -8.39
C VAL A 144 -15.35 2.93 -7.81
N VAL A 145 -14.62 2.46 -6.79
CA VAL A 145 -14.88 1.17 -6.14
C VAL A 145 -16.27 1.11 -5.52
N LEU A 146 -16.69 2.20 -4.86
CA LEU A 146 -18.02 2.29 -4.27
C LEU A 146 -19.14 2.37 -5.32
N GLU A 147 -18.93 3.09 -6.42
CA GLU A 147 -19.93 3.21 -7.51
C GLU A 147 -20.10 1.90 -8.29
N GLU A 148 -19.00 1.18 -8.53
CA GLU A 148 -19.00 -0.14 -9.18
C GLU A 148 -19.42 -1.27 -8.22
N GLY A 149 -19.36 -1.03 -6.91
CA GLY A 149 -19.67 -2.03 -5.88
C GLY A 149 -18.62 -3.14 -5.80
N GLY A 150 -17.37 -2.86 -6.18
CA GLY A 150 -16.29 -3.82 -6.22
C GLY A 150 -15.04 -3.32 -6.95
N ILE A 151 -14.11 -4.23 -7.23
CA ILE A 151 -12.91 -3.92 -8.02
C ILE A 151 -13.33 -3.61 -9.47
N PRO A 152 -12.99 -2.43 -10.03
CA PRO A 152 -13.38 -2.09 -11.40
C PRO A 152 -12.73 -3.00 -12.45
N GLU A 153 -13.30 -3.07 -13.66
CA GLU A 153 -12.72 -3.77 -14.82
C GLU A 153 -11.52 -3.03 -15.44
N TYR A 154 -10.71 -2.39 -14.59
CA TYR A 154 -9.46 -1.75 -14.97
C TYR A 154 -8.32 -2.75 -14.79
N GLN A 155 -7.72 -3.18 -15.90
CA GLN A 155 -6.64 -4.17 -15.88
C GLN A 155 -5.47 -3.72 -15.00
N GLU A 156 -5.21 -2.41 -14.95
CA GLU A 156 -4.22 -1.81 -14.06
C GLU A 156 -4.51 -2.08 -12.59
N THR A 157 -5.74 -1.79 -12.14
CA THR A 157 -6.17 -1.99 -10.75
C THR A 157 -6.17 -3.47 -10.37
N GLN A 158 -6.64 -4.36 -11.24
CA GLN A 158 -6.59 -5.81 -10.99
C GLN A 158 -5.15 -6.29 -10.84
N ASN A 159 -4.25 -5.86 -11.74
CA ASN A 159 -2.83 -6.21 -11.66
C ASN A 159 -2.17 -5.63 -10.40
N TYR A 160 -2.59 -4.44 -9.97
CA TYR A 160 -2.08 -3.79 -8.76
C TYR A 160 -2.43 -4.61 -7.51
N VAL A 161 -3.70 -5.02 -7.38
CA VAL A 161 -4.17 -5.90 -6.28
C VAL A 161 -3.39 -7.22 -6.31
N ASP A 162 -3.39 -7.91 -7.45
CA ASP A 162 -2.72 -9.21 -7.60
C ASP A 162 -1.22 -9.14 -7.23
N GLN A 163 -0.53 -8.10 -7.72
CA GLN A 163 0.90 -7.94 -7.51
C GLN A 163 1.25 -7.68 -6.04
N ILE A 164 0.47 -6.86 -5.33
CA ILE A 164 0.73 -6.56 -3.93
C ILE A 164 0.46 -7.78 -3.07
N THR A 165 -0.65 -8.49 -3.31
CA THR A 165 -0.98 -9.71 -2.59
C THR A 165 0.12 -10.75 -2.80
N GLU A 166 0.56 -11.01 -4.03
CA GLU A 166 1.67 -11.92 -4.31
C GLU A 166 2.98 -11.49 -3.62
N LEU A 167 3.33 -10.20 -3.68
CA LEU A 167 4.56 -9.70 -3.05
C LEU A 167 4.51 -9.83 -1.52
N SER A 168 3.36 -9.57 -0.89
CA SER A 168 3.19 -9.71 0.56
C SER A 168 3.39 -11.14 1.03
N GLU A 169 2.95 -12.13 0.24
CA GLU A 169 3.04 -13.56 0.57
C GLU A 169 4.36 -14.21 0.16
N THR A 170 5.18 -13.53 -0.65
CA THR A 170 6.44 -14.07 -1.17
C THR A 170 7.64 -13.31 -0.65
N ARG A 171 7.83 -12.07 -1.09
CA ARG A 171 8.99 -11.24 -0.76
C ARG A 171 8.96 -10.78 0.68
N TYR A 172 7.77 -10.43 1.18
CA TYR A 172 7.60 -9.89 2.52
C TYR A 172 7.09 -10.92 3.53
N ALA A 173 6.81 -12.17 3.12
CA ALA A 173 6.35 -13.19 4.06
C ALA A 173 7.34 -13.44 5.20
N GLY A 174 6.85 -13.30 6.44
CA GLY A 174 7.62 -13.57 7.66
C GLY A 174 8.07 -12.33 8.45
N VAL A 175 7.47 -11.15 8.21
CA VAL A 175 7.63 -9.97 9.08
C VAL A 175 6.71 -10.16 10.28
N CYS A 176 7.13 -10.99 11.23
CA CYS A 176 6.34 -11.31 12.42
C CYS A 176 5.83 -10.03 13.13
N SER A 177 4.51 -9.84 13.19
CA SER A 177 3.86 -8.98 14.18
C SER A 177 4.01 -9.64 15.55
N GLU A 178 4.64 -8.97 16.51
CA GLU A 178 4.61 -9.45 17.90
C GLU A 178 3.16 -9.34 18.42
N GLU A 179 2.45 -10.48 18.51
CA GLU A 179 1.19 -10.59 19.26
C GLU A 179 1.43 -10.09 20.70
N SER A 180 0.65 -9.09 21.12
CA SER A 180 0.63 -8.55 22.49
C SER A 180 -0.35 -9.29 23.39
#